data_AF-A0A1W0WKZ1-F1
#
_entry.id   AF-A0A1W0WKZ1-F1
#
_cell.length_a   1.000
_cell.length_b   1.000
_cell.length_c   1.000
_cell.angle_alpha   90.00
_cell.angle_beta   90.00
_cell.angle_gamma   90.00
#
_symmetry.space_group_name_H-M   'P 1'
#
loop_
_entity.id
_entity.type
_entity.pdbx_description
1 polymer ?
#
loop_
_entity_poly.entity_id
_entity_poly.type
_entity_poly.pdbx_seq_one_letter_code
_entity_poly.pdbx_strand_id
1 'polypeptide(L)'
;MALVRRFILLERSICGAGSALRAGCRNYSFLPASYHLDDTWAKRLDSSFVKQIRLEQFFNELRKKFEADGMGSPLDVDIFATAVQRPEDLDSLHELLVFLRNSKNTPLTRSSTFNAVIRTHLDLERYDDLMKILADKIKYGIFLDHYTANLLMDKFIELKRLPDAVRVAIDLMFQEDFDHP
;
A
#
# COMPACT_ATOMS: atom_id res chain seq x y z
N MET A 1 -25.79 7.35 -10.22
CA MET A 1 -24.47 7.13 -9.58
C MET A 1 -23.48 8.25 -9.92
N ALA A 2 -23.85 9.54 -9.77
CA ALA A 2 -23.01 10.68 -10.17
C ALA A 2 -22.96 11.80 -9.11
N LEU A 3 -23.35 11.49 -7.86
CA LEU A 3 -23.64 12.50 -6.84
C LEU A 3 -22.66 12.53 -5.66
N VAL A 4 -21.72 11.59 -5.56
CA VAL A 4 -20.75 11.54 -4.45
C VAL A 4 -19.50 12.39 -4.71
N ARG A 5 -19.22 12.77 -5.97
CA ARG A 5 -18.01 13.55 -6.33
C ARG A 5 -18.07 15.05 -6.03
N ARG A 6 -19.17 15.58 -5.46
CA ARG A 6 -19.31 17.02 -5.19
C ARG A 6 -18.96 17.47 -3.77
N PHE A 7 -18.67 16.55 -2.85
CA PHE A 7 -18.52 16.90 -1.42
C PHE A 7 -17.07 17.07 -0.94
N ILE A 8 -16.06 16.82 -1.78
CA ILE A 8 -14.63 16.89 -1.40
C ILE A 8 -14.01 18.29 -1.64
N LEU A 9 -14.75 19.25 -2.23
CA LEU A 9 -14.23 20.57 -2.62
C LEU A 9 -14.58 21.73 -1.67
N LEU A 10 -14.96 21.47 -0.42
CA LEU A 10 -15.07 22.54 0.57
C LEU A 10 -14.05 22.39 1.69
N GLU A 11 -13.33 23.49 1.92
CA GLU A 11 -12.41 23.76 3.03
C GLU A 11 -10.93 23.38 2.85
N ARG A 12 -10.25 24.10 1.95
CA ARG A 12 -8.95 24.74 2.24
C ARG A 12 -8.82 26.09 1.50
N SER A 13 -9.70 27.04 1.85
CA SER A 13 -9.56 28.44 1.45
C SER A 13 -8.87 29.22 2.56
N ILE A 14 -7.54 29.17 2.60
CA ILE A 14 -6.75 30.23 3.25
C ILE A 14 -6.42 31.25 2.17
N CYS A 15 -7.42 32.05 1.79
CA CYS A 15 -7.21 33.23 0.99
C CYS A 15 -8.02 34.35 1.65
N GLY A 16 -7.30 35.23 2.34
CA GLY A 16 -7.88 36.32 3.12
C GLY A 16 -8.79 37.20 2.27
N ALA A 17 -9.88 37.67 2.89
CA ALA A 17 -10.76 38.66 2.31
C ALA A 17 -9.97 39.97 2.08
N GLY A 18 -9.60 40.21 0.82
CA GLY A 18 -8.91 41.41 0.37
C GLY A 18 -8.95 41.47 -1.14
N SER A 19 -9.55 42.53 -1.66
CA SER A 19 -9.92 42.76 -3.05
C SER A 19 -8.81 42.57 -4.09
N ALA A 20 -9.20 42.02 -5.23
CA ALA A 20 -8.59 42.19 -6.57
C ALA A 20 -7.18 41.61 -6.79
N LEU A 21 -7.11 40.28 -6.93
CA LEU A 21 -6.22 39.58 -7.88
C LEU A 21 -6.75 38.13 -8.03
N ARG A 22 -7.49 37.86 -9.10
CA ARG A 22 -7.84 36.48 -9.49
C ARG A 22 -6.61 35.80 -10.09
N ALA A 23 -5.69 35.37 -9.24
CA ALA A 23 -4.56 34.54 -9.63
C ALA A 23 -4.50 33.31 -8.73
N GLY A 24 -5.12 32.23 -9.20
CA GLY A 24 -4.90 30.84 -8.80
C GLY A 24 -4.95 30.54 -7.30
N CYS A 25 -6.15 30.21 -6.78
CA CYS A 25 -6.22 29.37 -5.58
C CYS A 25 -5.57 28.02 -5.91
N ARG A 26 -4.29 27.86 -5.55
CA ARG A 26 -3.61 26.57 -5.61
C ARG A 26 -4.11 25.76 -4.42
N ASN A 27 -4.86 24.70 -4.70
CA ASN A 27 -5.12 23.67 -3.69
C ASN A 27 -3.77 23.03 -3.36
N TYR A 28 -3.21 23.31 -2.18
CA TYR A 28 -2.04 22.61 -1.68
C TYR A 28 -2.51 21.29 -1.04
N SER A 29 -2.46 20.21 -1.82
CA SER A 29 -2.35 18.84 -1.28
C SER A 29 -0.96 18.69 -0.67
N PHE A 30 -0.80 17.79 0.31
CA PHE A 30 0.49 17.60 0.97
C PHE A 30 1.53 17.06 -0.02
N LEU A 31 1.14 16.09 -0.85
CA LEU A 31 1.93 15.61 -1.98
C LEU A 31 1.32 16.04 -3.33
N PRO A 32 2.15 16.23 -4.38
CA PRO A 32 1.66 16.50 -5.72
C PRO A 32 1.05 15.24 -6.34
N ALA A 33 0.04 15.41 -7.20
CA ALA A 33 -0.65 14.30 -7.85
C ALA A 33 0.29 13.34 -8.62
N SER A 34 1.41 13.87 -9.16
CA SER A 34 2.43 13.07 -9.86
C SER A 34 3.16 12.06 -8.95
N TYR A 35 3.17 12.28 -7.63
CA TYR A 35 3.85 11.41 -6.67
C TYR A 35 3.14 10.06 -6.50
N HIS A 36 1.82 9.99 -6.72
CA HIS A 36 1.07 8.74 -6.62
C HIS A 36 1.45 7.73 -7.70
N LEU A 37 1.98 8.19 -8.85
CA LEU A 37 2.51 7.32 -9.90
C LEU A 37 1.50 6.27 -10.40
N ASP A 38 0.21 6.59 -10.36
CA ASP A 38 -0.90 5.68 -10.70
C ASP A 38 -0.76 5.13 -12.13
N ASP A 39 -0.35 5.97 -13.08
CA ASP A 39 -0.12 5.55 -14.46
C ASP A 39 0.96 4.47 -14.59
N THR A 40 2.03 4.58 -13.80
CA THR A 40 3.12 3.59 -13.82
C THR A 40 2.71 2.31 -13.11
N TRP A 41 1.87 2.41 -12.08
CA TRP A 41 1.29 1.27 -11.39
C TRP A 41 0.37 0.47 -12.32
N ALA A 42 -0.53 1.17 -13.00
CA ALA A 42 -1.46 0.56 -13.94
C ALA A 42 -0.71 -0.15 -15.07
N LYS A 43 0.37 0.44 -15.59
CA LYS A 43 1.25 -0.22 -16.59
C LYS A 43 1.90 -1.50 -16.07
N ARG A 44 2.26 -1.56 -14.78
CA ARG A 44 2.79 -2.79 -14.16
C ARG A 44 1.71 -3.88 -14.11
N LEU A 45 0.49 -3.53 -13.72
CA LEU A 45 -0.66 -4.44 -13.66
C LEU A 45 -1.12 -4.90 -15.05
N ASP A 46 -0.89 -4.09 -16.08
CA ASP A 46 -1.29 -4.40 -17.45
C ASP A 46 -0.48 -5.53 -18.10
N SER A 47 0.67 -5.90 -17.50
CA SER A 47 1.53 -6.95 -18.02
C SER A 47 0.79 -8.29 -18.21
N SER A 48 1.00 -8.92 -19.37
CA SER A 48 0.32 -10.17 -19.77
C SER A 48 0.49 -11.29 -18.75
N PHE A 49 1.64 -11.33 -18.09
CA PHE A 49 1.95 -12.29 -17.05
C PHE A 49 1.01 -12.20 -15.84
N VAL A 50 0.71 -11.00 -15.34
CA VAL A 50 -0.13 -10.82 -14.15
C VAL A 50 -1.59 -11.22 -14.43
N LYS A 51 -2.11 -10.89 -15.62
CA LYS A 51 -3.50 -11.18 -16.01
C LYS A 51 -3.81 -12.66 -16.19
N GLN A 52 -2.80 -13.47 -16.53
CA GLN A 52 -3.00 -14.90 -16.81
C GLN A 52 -3.08 -15.76 -15.53
N ILE A 53 -2.71 -15.20 -14.38
CA ILE A 53 -2.58 -15.97 -13.13
C ILE A 53 -3.95 -16.24 -12.52
N ARG A 54 -4.26 -17.53 -12.30
CA ARG A 54 -5.43 -17.95 -11.52
C ARG A 54 -5.07 -17.94 -10.03
N LEU A 55 -5.50 -16.90 -9.32
CA LEU A 55 -5.13 -16.64 -7.92
C LEU A 55 -5.34 -17.83 -6.99
N GLU A 56 -6.52 -18.47 -7.02
CA GLU A 56 -6.83 -19.59 -6.12
C GLU A 56 -5.91 -20.80 -6.33
N GLN A 57 -5.61 -21.15 -7.58
CA GLN A 57 -4.72 -22.27 -7.88
C GLN A 57 -3.29 -21.94 -7.48
N PHE A 58 -2.86 -20.72 -7.79
CA PHE A 58 -1.51 -20.25 -7.46
C PHE A 58 -1.27 -20.19 -5.95
N PHE A 59 -2.26 -19.75 -5.17
CA PHE A 59 -2.23 -19.79 -3.71
C PHE A 59 -2.05 -21.22 -3.17
N ASN A 60 -2.84 -22.17 -3.66
CA ASN A 60 -2.78 -23.56 -3.21
C ASN A 60 -1.42 -24.22 -3.54
N GLU A 61 -0.84 -23.91 -4.68
CA GLU A 61 0.51 -24.36 -5.05
C GLU A 61 1.58 -23.76 -4.13
N LEU A 62 1.49 -22.46 -3.86
CA LEU A 62 2.43 -21.79 -2.96
C LEU A 62 2.35 -22.34 -1.54
N ARG A 63 1.13 -22.49 -1.02
CA ARG A 63 0.89 -23.07 0.30
C ARG A 63 1.54 -24.44 0.43
N LYS A 64 1.33 -25.33 -0.55
CA LYS A 64 1.96 -26.66 -0.56
C LYS A 64 3.49 -26.57 -0.55
N LYS A 65 4.09 -25.64 -1.30
CA LYS A 65 5.55 -25.42 -1.29
C LYS A 65 6.06 -24.94 0.07
N PHE A 66 5.33 -24.04 0.74
CA PHE A 66 5.68 -23.58 2.08
C PHE A 66 5.56 -24.70 3.12
N GLU A 67 4.51 -25.52 3.04
CA GLU A 67 4.29 -26.65 3.95
C GLU A 67 5.28 -27.81 3.72
N ALA A 68 5.63 -28.12 2.48
CA ALA A 68 6.52 -29.24 2.14
C ALA A 68 8.00 -28.92 2.40
N ASP A 69 8.50 -27.82 1.82
CA ASP A 69 9.95 -27.56 1.74
C ASP A 69 10.40 -26.44 2.68
N GLY A 70 9.46 -25.66 3.26
CA GLY A 70 9.78 -24.44 4.01
C GLY A 70 10.53 -23.38 3.19
N MET A 71 10.56 -23.55 1.86
CA MET A 71 11.35 -22.80 0.88
C MET A 71 10.44 -22.22 -0.21
N GLY A 72 9.35 -21.55 0.19
CA GLY A 72 8.55 -20.80 -0.78
C GLY A 72 9.36 -19.65 -1.38
N SER A 73 9.12 -19.37 -2.66
CA SER A 73 9.80 -18.30 -3.39
C SER A 73 9.23 -16.94 -2.98
N PRO A 74 10.06 -16.00 -2.48
CA PRO A 74 9.59 -14.63 -2.19
C PRO A 74 9.09 -13.91 -3.43
N LEU A 75 9.62 -14.25 -4.61
CA LEU A 75 9.17 -13.70 -5.88
C LEU A 75 7.73 -14.13 -6.20
N ASP A 76 7.37 -15.37 -5.88
CA ASP A 76 6.01 -15.86 -6.13
C ASP A 76 5.00 -15.12 -5.23
N VAL A 77 5.40 -14.78 -4.00
CA VAL A 77 4.61 -13.93 -3.09
C VAL A 77 4.50 -12.48 -3.60
N ASP A 78 5.57 -11.92 -4.16
CA ASP A 78 5.55 -10.59 -4.81
C ASP A 78 4.54 -10.53 -5.97
N ILE A 79 4.55 -11.57 -6.80
CA ILE A 79 3.63 -11.72 -7.93
C ILE A 79 2.20 -11.87 -7.41
N PHE A 80 1.99 -12.71 -6.39
CA PHE A 80 0.68 -12.87 -5.76
C PHE A 80 0.16 -11.54 -5.23
N ALA A 81 0.96 -10.81 -4.45
CA ALA A 81 0.61 -9.50 -3.90
C ALA A 81 0.29 -8.48 -4.99
N THR A 82 0.96 -8.53 -6.15
CA THR A 82 0.66 -7.64 -7.28
C THR A 82 -0.64 -8.02 -8.00
N ALA A 83 -0.99 -9.32 -8.02
CA ALA A 83 -2.14 -9.82 -8.76
C ALA A 83 -3.48 -9.72 -8.00
N VAL A 84 -3.44 -9.52 -6.67
CA VAL A 84 -4.64 -9.36 -5.84
C VAL A 84 -5.38 -8.06 -6.20
N GLN A 85 -6.65 -8.20 -6.59
CA GLN A 85 -7.55 -7.08 -6.91
C GLN A 85 -8.92 -7.17 -6.22
N ARG A 86 -9.20 -8.29 -5.53
CA ARG A 86 -10.47 -8.50 -4.82
C ARG A 86 -10.21 -8.54 -3.32
N PRO A 87 -11.14 -8.06 -2.50
CA PRO A 87 -11.00 -8.12 -1.04
C PRO A 87 -11.02 -9.55 -0.50
N GLU A 88 -11.64 -10.50 -1.20
CA GLU A 88 -11.69 -11.92 -0.84
C GLU A 88 -10.30 -12.57 -0.79
N ASP A 89 -9.38 -12.11 -1.65
CA ASP A 89 -8.05 -12.69 -1.81
C ASP A 89 -7.04 -12.11 -0.78
N LEU A 90 -7.45 -11.12 0.03
CA LEU A 90 -6.57 -10.48 1.03
C LEU A 90 -6.24 -11.42 2.19
N ASP A 91 -7.19 -12.24 2.64
CA ASP A 91 -6.94 -13.22 3.70
C ASP A 91 -5.87 -14.24 3.27
N SER A 92 -5.93 -14.66 1.99
CA SER A 92 -4.91 -15.51 1.38
C SER A 92 -3.56 -14.82 1.30
N LEU A 93 -3.52 -13.52 0.97
CA LEU A 93 -2.29 -12.73 1.00
C LEU A 93 -1.69 -12.66 2.40
N HIS A 94 -2.51 -12.42 3.44
CA HIS A 94 -2.05 -12.37 4.83
C HIS A 94 -1.45 -13.70 5.27
N GLU A 95 -2.08 -14.82 4.92
CA GLU A 95 -1.55 -16.15 5.21
C GLU A 95 -0.18 -16.38 4.55
N LEU A 96 -0.04 -16.00 3.27
CA LEU A 96 1.24 -16.10 2.55
C LEU A 96 2.34 -15.23 3.17
N LEU A 97 2.02 -14.03 3.67
CA LEU A 97 3.00 -13.18 4.35
C LEU A 97 3.53 -13.83 5.63
N VAL A 98 2.65 -14.47 6.40
CA VAL A 98 3.06 -15.23 7.60
C VAL A 98 3.95 -16.41 7.23
N PHE A 99 3.60 -17.16 6.18
CA PHE A 99 4.46 -18.24 5.70
C PHE A 99 5.81 -17.74 5.18
N LEU A 100 5.82 -16.64 4.44
CA LEU A 100 7.05 -16.01 3.95
C LEU A 100 7.94 -15.59 5.12
N ARG A 101 7.36 -15.02 6.19
CA ARG A 101 8.09 -14.59 7.39
C ARG A 101 8.68 -15.74 8.19
N ASN A 102 8.03 -16.90 8.18
CA ASN A 102 8.52 -18.11 8.86
C ASN A 102 9.45 -18.96 7.97
N SER A 103 9.59 -18.61 6.69
CA SER A 103 10.45 -19.33 5.75
C SER A 103 11.93 -18.93 5.87
N LYS A 104 12.84 -19.76 5.38
CA LYS A 104 14.27 -19.41 5.31
C LYS A 104 14.56 -18.29 4.30
N ASN A 105 13.65 -18.08 3.36
CA ASN A 105 13.80 -17.12 2.27
C ASN A 105 13.30 -15.71 2.62
N THR A 106 12.86 -15.45 3.86
CA THR A 106 12.45 -14.10 4.29
C THR A 106 13.48 -13.01 3.97
N PRO A 107 14.80 -13.19 4.15
CA PRO A 107 15.78 -12.16 3.83
C PRO A 107 15.83 -11.79 2.35
N LEU A 108 15.34 -12.67 1.47
CA LEU A 108 15.29 -12.47 0.02
C LEU A 108 14.01 -11.75 -0.44
N THR A 109 13.17 -11.29 0.51
CA THR A 109 11.96 -10.51 0.19
C THR A 109 12.35 -9.20 -0.48
N ARG A 110 11.64 -8.85 -1.55
CA ARG A 110 11.90 -7.63 -2.31
C ARG A 110 11.11 -6.46 -1.75
N SER A 111 11.68 -5.25 -1.86
CA SER A 111 10.96 -4.01 -1.52
C SER A 111 9.70 -3.79 -2.35
N SER A 112 9.65 -4.35 -3.57
CA SER A 112 8.45 -4.35 -4.41
C SER A 112 7.26 -5.04 -3.73
N THR A 113 7.52 -6.05 -2.90
CA THR A 113 6.47 -6.82 -2.22
C THR A 113 5.79 -5.96 -1.18
N PHE A 114 6.57 -5.19 -0.41
CA PHE A 114 6.03 -4.23 0.56
C PHE A 114 5.16 -3.18 -0.13
N ASN A 115 5.65 -2.60 -1.24
CA ASN A 115 4.88 -1.64 -2.02
C ASN A 115 3.58 -2.24 -2.59
N ALA A 116 3.63 -3.46 -3.13
CA ALA A 116 2.45 -4.15 -3.67
C ALA A 116 1.41 -4.43 -2.58
N VAL A 117 1.82 -4.91 -1.41
CA VAL A 117 0.93 -5.14 -0.27
C VAL A 117 0.26 -3.83 0.16
N ILE A 118 1.02 -2.75 0.32
CA ILE A 118 0.46 -1.46 0.76
C ILE A 118 -0.51 -0.91 -0.28
N ARG A 119 -0.15 -0.94 -1.56
CA ARG A 119 -1.02 -0.44 -2.63
C ARG A 119 -2.28 -1.25 -2.79
N THR A 120 -2.21 -2.58 -2.74
CA THR A 120 -3.42 -3.41 -2.81
C THR A 120 -4.38 -3.13 -1.66
N HIS A 121 -3.89 -2.87 -0.45
CA HIS A 121 -4.75 -2.49 0.67
C HIS A 121 -5.35 -1.09 0.51
N LEU A 122 -4.60 -0.15 -0.09
CA LEU A 122 -5.09 1.18 -0.42
C LEU A 122 -6.17 1.14 -1.51
N ASP A 123 -5.93 0.39 -2.59
CA ASP A 123 -6.85 0.24 -3.73
C ASP A 123 -8.17 -0.44 -3.31
N LEU A 124 -8.11 -1.33 -2.32
CA LEU A 124 -9.26 -2.03 -1.76
C LEU A 124 -9.91 -1.31 -0.57
N GLU A 125 -9.40 -0.14 -0.19
CA GLU A 125 -9.86 0.67 0.94
C GLU A 125 -9.88 -0.09 2.29
N ARG A 126 -9.00 -1.10 2.46
CA ARG A 126 -8.89 -1.94 3.67
C ARG A 126 -7.84 -1.40 4.64
N TYR A 127 -8.07 -0.17 5.10
CA TYR A 127 -7.16 0.56 5.98
C TYR A 127 -6.97 -0.11 7.34
N ASP A 128 -8.05 -0.62 7.95
CA ASP A 128 -7.98 -1.18 9.31
C ASP A 128 -7.14 -2.47 9.35
N ASP A 129 -7.23 -3.28 8.29
CA ASP A 129 -6.43 -4.50 8.16
C ASP A 129 -4.97 -4.17 7.86
N LEU A 130 -4.71 -3.16 7.04
CA LEU A 130 -3.37 -2.65 6.82
C LEU A 130 -2.72 -2.17 8.12
N MET A 131 -3.45 -1.44 8.97
CA MET A 131 -2.93 -0.97 10.25
C MET A 131 -2.63 -2.12 11.22
N LYS A 132 -3.39 -3.24 11.18
CA LYS A 132 -3.06 -4.45 11.95
C LYS A 132 -1.75 -5.08 11.46
N ILE A 133 -1.56 -5.16 10.14
CA ILE A 133 -0.34 -5.72 9.55
C ILE A 133 0.89 -4.89 9.94
N LEU A 134 0.77 -3.56 9.87
CA LEU A 134 1.85 -2.63 10.24
C LEU A 134 2.14 -2.64 11.74
N ALA A 135 1.13 -2.91 12.58
CA ALA A 135 1.33 -3.11 14.01
C ALA A 135 2.11 -4.39 14.31
N ASP A 136 1.75 -5.51 13.66
CA ASP A 136 2.32 -6.83 13.91
C ASP A 136 3.47 -7.18 12.95
N LYS A 137 4.51 -6.34 12.91
CA LYS A 137 5.67 -6.51 12.01
C LYS A 137 6.41 -7.84 12.22
N ILE A 138 6.41 -8.37 13.43
CA ILE A 138 7.06 -9.66 13.74
C ILE A 138 6.41 -10.80 12.96
N LYS A 139 5.08 -10.75 12.82
CA LYS A 139 4.26 -11.80 12.21
C LYS A 139 4.24 -11.69 10.68
N TYR A 140 4.07 -10.48 10.13
CA TYR A 140 3.90 -10.28 8.69
C TYR A 140 5.20 -9.89 7.97
N GLY A 141 6.17 -9.31 8.68
CA GLY A 141 7.45 -8.91 8.10
C GLY A 141 7.36 -7.77 7.08
N ILE A 142 6.32 -6.94 7.13
CA ILE A 142 6.15 -5.78 6.25
C ILE A 142 6.77 -4.55 6.91
N PHE A 143 7.65 -3.88 6.16
CA PHE A 143 8.30 -2.64 6.57
C PHE A 143 7.96 -1.54 5.57
N LEU A 144 7.82 -0.32 6.07
CA LEU A 144 7.48 0.84 5.25
C LEU A 144 8.75 1.45 4.69
N ASP A 145 8.79 1.62 3.37
CA ASP A 145 9.76 2.47 2.68
C ASP A 145 9.29 3.94 2.73
N HIS A 146 10.21 4.91 2.59
CA HIS A 146 9.92 6.35 2.57
C HIS A 146 8.81 6.68 1.56
N TYR A 147 8.85 6.07 0.38
CA TYR A 147 7.82 6.26 -0.64
C TYR A 147 6.43 5.84 -0.15
N THR A 148 6.35 4.62 0.40
CA THR A 148 5.09 4.04 0.87
C THR A 148 4.54 4.71 2.12
N ALA A 149 5.41 5.16 3.03
CA ALA A 149 5.03 5.93 4.20
C ALA A 149 4.43 7.28 3.80
N ASN A 150 5.05 7.98 2.84
CA ASN A 150 4.52 9.24 2.31
C ASN A 150 3.15 9.04 1.67
N LEU A 151 2.99 7.99 0.87
CA LEU A 151 1.71 7.65 0.24
C LEU A 151 0.60 7.37 1.28
N LEU A 152 0.93 6.64 2.35
CA LEU A 152 -0.01 6.34 3.44
C LEU A 152 -0.40 7.59 4.24
N MET A 153 0.59 8.41 4.61
CA MET A 153 0.33 9.65 5.34
C MET A 153 -0.57 10.59 4.54
N ASP A 154 -0.33 10.74 3.23
CA ASP A 154 -1.18 11.55 2.36
C ASP A 154 -2.63 11.06 2.37
N LYS A 155 -2.83 9.75 2.15
CA LYS A 155 -4.16 9.14 2.14
C LYS A 155 -4.88 9.29 3.47
N PHE A 156 -4.20 9.10 4.59
CA PHE A 156 -4.82 9.26 5.90
C PHE A 156 -5.13 10.72 6.25
N ILE A 157 -4.32 11.67 5.79
CA ILE A 157 -4.61 13.11 5.92
C ILE A 157 -5.85 13.47 5.07
N GLU A 158 -5.93 12.99 3.82
CA GLU A 158 -7.08 13.19 2.93
C GLU A 158 -8.37 12.62 3.56
N LEU A 159 -8.30 11.44 4.16
CA LEU A 159 -9.42 10.77 4.83
C LEU A 159 -9.73 11.33 6.22
N LYS A 160 -8.98 12.33 6.71
CA LYS A 160 -9.06 12.88 8.08
C LYS A 160 -8.85 11.85 9.20
N ARG A 161 -8.18 10.73 8.89
CA ARG A 161 -7.79 9.66 9.84
C ARG A 161 -6.43 9.98 10.47
N LEU A 162 -6.36 11.09 11.19
CA LEU A 162 -5.11 11.59 11.80
C LEU A 162 -4.44 10.58 12.76
N PRO A 163 -5.16 9.79 13.59
CA PRO A 163 -4.51 8.81 14.47
C PRO A 163 -3.70 7.76 13.71
N ASP A 164 -4.19 7.30 12.55
CA ASP A 164 -3.49 6.30 11.74
C ASP A 164 -2.27 6.91 11.05
N ALA A 165 -2.35 8.16 10.59
CA ALA A 165 -1.20 8.91 10.07
C ALA A 165 -0.09 9.06 11.11
N VAL A 166 -0.45 9.38 12.37
CA VAL A 166 0.52 9.46 13.48
C VAL A 166 1.16 8.10 13.74
N ARG A 167 0.39 7.01 13.67
CA ARG A 167 0.93 5.66 13.86
C ARG A 167 1.92 5.26 12.77
N VAL A 168 1.65 5.63 11.51
CA VAL A 168 2.60 5.48 10.40
C VAL A 168 3.89 6.26 10.65
N ALA A 169 3.80 7.51 11.14
CA ALA A 169 4.97 8.31 11.46
C ALA A 169 5.81 7.71 12.62
N ILE A 170 5.14 7.20 13.66
CA ILE A 170 5.79 6.48 14.77
C ILE A 170 6.48 5.21 14.24
N ASP A 171 5.85 4.47 13.34
CA ASP A 171 6.41 3.26 12.74
C ASP A 171 7.65 3.55 11.88
N LEU A 172 7.70 4.69 11.20
CA LEU A 172 8.88 5.15 10.47
C LEU A 172 10.00 5.54 11.45
N MET A 173 9.66 6.25 12.54
CA MET A 173 10.62 6.62 13.58
C MET A 173 11.26 5.38 14.24
N PHE A 174 10.48 4.33 14.52
CA PHE A 174 10.99 3.09 15.12
C PHE A 174 11.93 2.29 14.21
N GLN A 175 11.89 2.50 12.90
CA GLN A 175 12.82 1.85 11.98
C GLN A 175 14.21 2.46 12.02
N GLU A 176 14.36 3.66 12.59
CA GLU A 176 15.63 4.40 12.67
C GLU A 176 16.34 4.52 11.30
N ASP A 177 15.55 4.54 10.22
CA ASP A 177 16.06 4.72 8.87
C ASP A 177 16.16 6.23 8.57
N PHE A 178 17.38 6.74 8.71
CA PHE A 178 17.72 8.14 8.48
C PHE A 178 18.31 8.37 7.09
N ASP A 179 18.18 7.40 6.18
CA ASP A 179 18.63 7.58 4.82
C ASP A 179 17.76 8.62 4.09
N HIS A 180 18.28 9.15 2.99
CA HIS A 180 17.59 10.18 2.21
C HIS A 180 16.96 9.54 0.96
N PRO A 181 15.71 9.89 0.62
CA PRO A 181 15.04 9.41 -0.59
C PRO A 181 15.64 9.96 -1.89
#